data_AF-A0A3R7E807-F1
#
_entry.id   AF-A0A3R7E807-F1
#
_cell.length_a   1.000
_cell.length_b   1.000
_cell.length_c   1.000
_cell.angle_alpha   90.00
_cell.angle_beta   90.00
_cell.angle_gamma   90.00
#
_symmetry.space_group_name_H-M   'P 1'
#
loop_
_entity.id
_entity.type
_entity.pdbx_description
1 polymer ?
#
loop_
_entity_poly.entity_id
_entity_poly.type
_entity_poly.pdbx_seq_one_letter_code
_entity_poly.pdbx_strand_id
1 'polypeptide(L)'
;MMKKATAKKSLIYTVDLTKIDGDGAFPCPKCGVIISPDDETEEIYQIIDTRTKNNELIELVLLCKKCGSKIKLVGFIPQPES
;
A
#
# COMPACT_ATOMS: atom_id res chain seq x y z
N MET A 1 14.24 35.68 -9.41
CA MET A 1 14.42 34.56 -8.46
C MET A 1 13.57 33.37 -8.92
N MET A 2 14.18 32.38 -9.56
CA MET A 2 13.49 31.14 -9.95
C MET A 2 13.29 30.26 -8.72
N LYS A 3 12.07 30.24 -8.17
CA LYS A 3 11.68 29.25 -7.17
C LYS A 3 11.67 27.89 -7.86
N LYS A 4 12.76 27.15 -7.69
CA LYS A 4 12.90 25.77 -8.16
C LYS A 4 11.65 25.01 -7.73
N ALA A 5 10.86 24.56 -8.70
CA ALA A 5 9.81 23.60 -8.46
C ALA A 5 10.50 22.34 -7.97
N THR A 6 10.60 22.19 -6.64
CA THR A 6 11.03 20.96 -6.01
C THR A 6 10.01 19.92 -6.42
N ALA A 7 10.32 19.15 -7.47
CA ALA A 7 9.58 17.97 -7.83
C ALA A 7 9.54 17.12 -6.57
N LYS A 8 8.42 17.18 -5.84
CA LYS A 8 8.10 16.24 -4.78
C LYS A 8 8.03 14.91 -5.50
N LYS A 9 9.16 14.20 -5.59
CA LYS A 9 9.21 12.82 -6.03
C LYS A 9 8.16 12.13 -5.19
N SER A 10 7.05 11.75 -5.80
CA SER A 10 6.02 10.95 -5.17
C SER A 10 6.68 9.64 -4.80
N LEU A 11 7.24 9.56 -3.59
CA LEU A 11 7.85 8.37 -3.06
C LEU A 11 6.72 7.38 -2.85
N ILE A 12 6.62 6.41 -3.76
CA ILE A 12 5.75 5.26 -3.62
C ILE A 12 6.52 4.26 -2.77
N TYR A 13 5.95 3.88 -1.64
CA TYR A 13 6.59 2.93 -0.74
C TYR A 13 6.20 1.52 -1.13
N THR A 14 7.16 0.70 -1.54
CA THR A 14 6.88 -0.72 -1.81
C THR A 14 6.97 -1.51 -0.51
N VAL A 15 5.91 -2.24 -0.19
CA VAL A 15 5.81 -3.13 0.97
C VAL A 15 5.58 -4.53 0.44
N ASP A 16 6.41 -5.45 0.90
CA ASP A 16 6.37 -6.85 0.50
C ASP A 16 5.68 -7.63 1.61
N LEU A 17 4.46 -8.12 1.33
CA LEU A 17 3.65 -8.84 2.30
C LEU A 17 4.29 -10.18 2.70
N THR A 18 5.13 -10.78 1.84
CA THR A 18 5.85 -12.01 2.18
C THR A 18 6.88 -11.84 3.30
N LYS A 19 7.26 -10.59 3.60
CA LYS A 19 8.21 -10.24 4.67
C LYS A 19 7.52 -9.80 5.95
N ILE A 20 6.20 -9.66 5.93
CA ILE A 20 5.40 -9.28 7.08
C ILE A 20 4.88 -10.57 7.70
N ASP A 21 5.38 -10.88 8.90
CA ASP A 21 4.92 -12.01 9.70
C ASP A 21 3.64 -11.58 10.44
N GLY A 22 2.52 -12.29 10.24
CA GLY A 22 1.22 -12.02 10.88
C GLY A 22 0.05 -11.82 9.91
N ASP A 23 -1.01 -11.14 10.35
CA ASP A 23 -2.27 -10.93 9.62
C ASP A 23 -2.17 -9.96 8.42
N GLY A 24 -0.95 -9.65 7.95
CA GLY A 24 -0.71 -8.68 6.89
C GLY A 24 -0.86 -7.21 7.31
N ALA A 25 -0.99 -6.93 8.62
CA ALA A 25 -0.99 -5.56 9.13
C ALA A 25 0.42 -4.97 9.16
N PHE A 26 0.58 -3.76 8.63
CA PHE A 26 1.87 -3.08 8.56
C PHE A 26 1.77 -1.58 8.89
N PRO A 27 2.77 -1.00 9.56
CA PRO A 27 2.81 0.44 9.78
C PRO A 27 3.14 1.19 8.49
N CYS A 28 2.44 2.29 8.24
CA CYS A 28 2.74 3.19 7.14
C CYS A 28 4.17 3.73 7.28
N PRO A 29 5.05 3.56 6.29
CA PRO A 29 6.46 3.95 6.38
C PRO A 29 6.68 5.46 6.49
N LYS A 30 5.64 6.29 6.30
CA LYS A 30 5.74 7.74 6.44
C LYS A 30 5.22 8.27 7.78
N CYS A 31 4.09 7.78 8.27
CA CYS A 31 3.45 8.30 9.49
C CYS A 31 3.27 7.28 10.61
N GLY A 32 3.53 6.00 10.35
CA GLY A 32 3.41 4.92 11.34
C GLY A 32 1.98 4.46 11.60
N VAL A 33 0.96 4.94 10.88
CA VAL A 33 -0.41 4.41 11.05
C VAL A 33 -0.45 2.93 10.65
N ILE A 34 -1.08 2.09 11.46
CA ILE A 34 -1.24 0.67 11.14
C ILE A 34 -2.25 0.55 10.01
N ILE A 35 -1.85 -0.08 8.91
CA ILE A 35 -2.70 -0.43 7.78
C ILE A 35 -2.88 -1.93 7.85
N SER A 36 -4.11 -2.38 8.05
CA SER A 36 -4.48 -3.79 8.02
C SER A 36 -5.33 -4.08 6.78
N PRO A 37 -5.24 -5.29 6.19
CA PRO A 37 -6.16 -5.70 5.13
C PRO A 37 -7.59 -5.88 5.65
N ASP A 38 -7.78 -6.06 6.96
CA ASP A 38 -9.09 -6.16 7.63
C ASP A 38 -9.80 -4.80 7.76
N ASP A 39 -9.05 -3.70 7.65
CA ASP A 39 -9.58 -2.34 7.61
C ASP A 39 -10.28 -2.06 6.26
N GLU A 40 -11.50 -2.57 6.12
CA GLU A 40 -12.36 -2.37 4.95
C GLU A 40 -13.13 -1.03 5.00
N THR A 41 -13.05 -0.29 6.10
CA THR A 41 -13.84 0.95 6.31
C THR A 41 -13.34 2.14 5.49
N GLU A 42 -12.24 1.98 4.74
CA GLU A 42 -11.56 3.04 3.97
C GLU A 42 -11.16 4.30 4.79
N GLU A 43 -11.20 4.22 6.12
CA GLU A 43 -10.91 5.35 7.02
C GLU A 43 -9.40 5.60 7.16
N ILE A 44 -8.61 4.52 7.13
CA ILE A 44 -7.16 4.57 7.33
C ILE A 44 -6.41 4.72 5.99
N TYR A 45 -6.85 3.98 4.98
CA TYR A 45 -6.27 3.94 3.66
C TYR A 45 -7.36 3.77 2.61
N GLN A 46 -7.03 4.08 1.35
CA GLN A 46 -7.92 3.88 0.22
C GLN A 46 -7.14 3.19 -0.90
N ILE A 47 -7.73 2.17 -1.52
CA ILE A 47 -7.15 1.54 -2.70
C ILE A 47 -7.28 2.50 -3.87
N ILE A 48 -6.17 2.86 -4.50
CA ILE A 48 -6.14 3.76 -5.67
C ILE A 48 -5.72 3.08 -6.96
N ASP A 49 -5.10 1.90 -6.88
CA ASP A 49 -4.73 1.09 -8.03
C ASP A 49 -4.72 -0.39 -7.61
N THR A 50 -5.25 -1.25 -8.47
CA THR A 50 -5.26 -2.71 -8.24
C THR A 50 -4.79 -3.37 -9.52
N ARG A 51 -3.77 -4.24 -9.41
CA ARG A 51 -3.26 -5.01 -10.53
C ARG A 51 -3.37 -6.49 -10.25
N THR A 52 -4.08 -7.15 -11.14
CA THR A 52 -4.22 -8.60 -11.19
C THR A 52 -3.60 -9.14 -12.46
N LYS A 53 -3.07 -10.36 -12.40
CA LYS A 53 -2.52 -11.11 -13.53
C LYS A 53 -2.95 -12.56 -13.40
N ASN A 54 -3.50 -13.14 -14.46
CA ASN A 54 -3.99 -14.53 -14.46
C ASN A 54 -4.97 -14.84 -13.30
N ASN A 55 -5.91 -13.93 -13.01
CA ASN A 55 -6.82 -14.02 -11.85
C ASN A 55 -6.15 -13.92 -10.46
N GLU A 56 -4.84 -13.68 -10.39
CA GLU A 56 -4.12 -13.51 -9.13
C GLU A 56 -3.78 -12.02 -8.89
N LEU A 57 -3.93 -11.54 -7.66
CA LEU A 57 -3.52 -10.19 -7.28
C LEU A 57 -1.99 -10.13 -7.25
N ILE A 58 -1.39 -9.23 -8.03
CA ILE A 58 0.09 -9.09 -8.12
C ILE A 58 0.60 -7.82 -7.45
N GLU A 59 -0.13 -6.73 -7.59
CA GLU A 59 0.23 -5.44 -7.00
C GLU A 59 -1.03 -4.71 -6.55
N LEU A 60 -0.98 -4.05 -5.40
CA LEU A 60 -2.07 -3.20 -4.90
C LEU A 60 -1.49 -1.88 -4.43
N VAL A 61 -1.99 -0.76 -4.92
CA VAL A 61 -1.54 0.57 -4.49
C VAL A 61 -2.58 1.19 -3.58
N LEU A 62 -2.19 1.40 -2.33
CA LEU A 62 -2.95 2.05 -1.29
C LEU A 62 -2.51 3.51 -1.15
N LEU A 63 -3.47 4.38 -0.88
CA LEU A 63 -3.25 5.76 -0.49
C LEU A 63 -3.59 5.89 0.99
N CYS A 64 -2.60 6.18 1.81
CA CYS A 64 -2.81 6.45 3.22
C CYS A 64 -3.61 7.75 3.39
N LYS A 65 -4.79 7.68 4.01
CA LYS A 65 -5.65 8.84 4.28
C LYS A 65 -5.06 9.76 5.36
N LYS A 66 -4.25 9.21 6.27
CA LYS A 66 -3.59 10.00 7.34
C LYS A 66 -2.52 10.96 6.81
N CYS A 67 -1.67 10.52 5.88
CA CYS A 67 -0.51 11.30 5.44
C CYS A 67 -0.41 11.53 3.92
N GLY A 68 -1.36 11.00 3.15
CA GLY A 68 -1.42 11.10 1.69
C GLY A 68 -0.34 10.33 0.94
N SER A 69 0.27 9.32 1.57
CA SER A 69 1.33 8.51 0.94
C SER A 69 0.77 7.40 0.08
N LYS A 70 1.44 7.12 -1.04
CA LYS A 70 1.15 5.95 -1.86
C LYS A 70 2.02 4.78 -1.39
N ILE A 71 1.39 3.67 -1.04
CA ILE A 71 2.04 2.42 -0.65
C ILE A 71 1.67 1.38 -1.69
N LYS A 72 2.67 0.74 -2.31
CA LYS A 72 2.50 -0.37 -3.21
C LYS A 72 2.74 -1.67 -2.44
N LEU A 73 1.71 -2.48 -2.28
CA LEU A 73 1.79 -3.83 -1.77
C LEU A 73 2.12 -4.79 -2.91
N VAL A 74 3.05 -5.70 -2.62
CA VAL A 74 3.43 -6.84 -3.47
C VAL A 74 3.54 -8.08 -2.61
N GLY A 75 3.65 -9.25 -3.24
CA GLY A 75 3.84 -10.50 -2.49
C GLY A 75 2.53 -11.09 -1.96
N PHE A 76 1.41 -10.83 -2.64
CA PHE A 76 0.16 -11.52 -2.40
C PHE A 76 0.33 -13.00 -2.75
N ILE A 77 0.02 -13.88 -1.80
CA ILE A 77 0.04 -15.33 -2.00
C ILE A 77 -1.40 -15.74 -2.33
N PRO A 78 -1.65 -16.45 -3.44
CA PRO A 78 -2.99 -16.98 -3.73
C PRO A 78 -3.41 -17.89 -2.58
N GLN A 79 -4.52 -17.56 -1.91
CA GLN A 79 -5.14 -18.48 -0.98
C GLN A 79 -5.74 -19.62 -1.81
N PRO A 80 -5.36 -20.90 -1.59
CA PRO A 80 -6.02 -21.99 -2.27
C PRO A 80 -7.49 -22.02 -1.84
N GLU A 81 -8.40 -21.84 -2.80
CA GLU A 81 -9.83 -22.12 -2.61
C GLU A 81 -9.94 -23.56 -2.07
N SER A 82 -10.48 -23.71 -0.86
CA SER A 82 -10.68 -25.00 -0.18
C SER A 82 -12.01 -25.64 -0.56
#